data_AF-A0A9P8BH82-F1
#
_entry.id   AF-A0A9P8BH82-F1
#
_cell.length_a   1.000
_cell.length_b   1.000
_cell.length_c   1.000
_cell.angle_alpha   90.00
_cell.angle_beta   90.00
_cell.angle_gamma   90.00
#
_symmetry.space_group_name_H-M   'P 1'
#
loop_
_entity.id
_entity.type
_entity.pdbx_description
1 polymer ?
#
loop_
_entity_poly.entity_id
_entity_poly.type
_entity_poly.pdbx_seq_one_letter_code
_entity_poly.pdbx_strand_id
1 'polypeptide(L)'
;MAASDVQQALVKTHRLTIVLATPLASTLGQLKENIVSALQQFEDEESAAGVPRVSDAGDFEVCRLNVTTKKYSIISTSGANAKTTIKDAGLKAWEKLFLRFKDEEGNLAEVEVDIPPLLDEDED
;
A
#
# COMPACT_ATOMS: atom_id res chain seq x y z
N MET A 1 -10.62 26.40 -11.93
CA MET A 1 -10.47 24.94 -11.79
C MET A 1 -9.00 24.66 -11.56
N ALA A 2 -8.59 24.36 -10.33
CA ALA A 2 -7.23 23.90 -10.08
C ALA A 2 -7.11 22.49 -10.66
N ALA A 3 -6.18 22.29 -11.60
CA ALA A 3 -5.81 20.95 -12.03
C ALA A 3 -5.37 20.21 -10.76
N SER A 4 -6.14 19.22 -10.33
CA SER A 4 -5.71 18.35 -9.25
C SER A 4 -4.63 17.48 -9.86
N ASP A 5 -3.37 17.76 -9.53
CA ASP A 5 -2.28 16.85 -9.89
C ASP A 5 -2.60 15.48 -9.26
N VAL A 6 -2.96 14.52 -10.11
CA VAL A 6 -3.22 13.13 -9.71
C VAL A 6 -1.97 12.33 -10.03
N GLN A 7 -1.49 11.59 -9.04
CA GLN A 7 -0.44 10.60 -9.24
C GLN A 7 -0.98 9.20 -9.00
N GLN A 8 -0.19 8.19 -9.36
CA GLN A 8 -0.53 6.79 -9.15
C GLN A 8 0.37 6.19 -8.08
N ALA A 9 -0.19 5.40 -7.18
CA ALA A 9 0.55 4.60 -6.21
C ALA A 9 0.39 3.11 -6.56
N LEU A 10 1.47 2.34 -6.41
CA LEU A 10 1.48 0.90 -6.63
C LEU A 10 1.44 0.21 -5.28
N VAL A 11 0.28 -0.30 -4.88
CA VAL A 11 0.13 -1.03 -3.62
C VAL A 11 0.33 -2.51 -3.87
N LYS A 12 1.33 -3.10 -3.21
CA LYS A 12 1.77 -4.48 -3.40
C LYS A 12 1.53 -5.29 -2.15
N THR A 13 0.97 -6.48 -2.33
CA THR A 13 0.83 -7.47 -1.27
C THR A 13 0.72 -8.86 -1.89
N HIS A 14 1.30 -9.88 -1.27
CA HIS A 14 1.32 -11.25 -1.79
C HIS A 14 1.67 -11.23 -3.30
N ARG A 15 0.79 -11.74 -4.16
CA ARG A 15 0.91 -11.66 -5.63
C ARG A 15 0.10 -10.51 -6.26
N LEU A 16 -0.62 -9.75 -5.46
CA LEU A 16 -1.46 -8.65 -5.89
C LEU A 16 -0.64 -7.37 -6.09
N THR A 17 -0.93 -6.65 -7.16
CA THR A 17 -0.53 -5.25 -7.34
C THR A 17 -1.75 -4.41 -7.70
N ILE A 18 -2.16 -3.52 -6.81
CA ILE A 18 -3.23 -2.55 -7.02
C ILE A 18 -2.63 -1.23 -7.48
N VAL A 19 -3.16 -0.66 -8.56
CA VAL A 19 -2.80 0.69 -9.02
C VAL A 19 -3.88 1.65 -8.56
N LEU A 20 -3.53 2.56 -7.64
CA LEU A 20 -4.48 3.54 -7.10
C LEU A 20 -4.19 4.94 -7.62
N ALA A 21 -5.21 5.59 -8.18
CA ALA A 21 -5.16 7.02 -8.46
C ALA A 21 -5.27 7.80 -7.14
N THR A 22 -4.23 8.57 -6.82
CA THR A 22 -4.15 9.37 -5.60
C THR A 22 -3.91 10.84 -5.96
N PRO A 23 -4.94 11.70 -5.87
CA PRO A 23 -4.77 13.14 -5.96
C PRO A 23 -3.76 13.64 -4.92
N LEU A 24 -2.87 14.57 -5.30
CA LEU A 24 -1.87 15.13 -4.37
C LEU A 24 -2.50 15.85 -3.17
N ALA A 25 -3.72 16.37 -3.35
CA ALA A 25 -4.50 17.01 -2.31
C ALA A 25 -5.27 16.03 -1.41
N SER A 26 -5.37 14.75 -1.80
CA SER A 26 -5.98 13.71 -0.95
C SER A 26 -5.11 13.45 0.28
N THR A 27 -5.72 12.86 1.31
CA THR A 27 -5.01 12.55 2.55
C THR A 27 -4.59 11.08 2.63
N LEU A 28 -3.64 10.78 3.52
CA LEU A 28 -3.23 9.41 3.81
C LEU A 28 -4.39 8.53 4.34
N GLY A 29 -5.35 9.13 5.07
CA GLY A 29 -6.56 8.43 5.49
C GLY A 29 -7.41 7.99 4.30
N GLN A 30 -7.65 8.89 3.34
CA GLN A 30 -8.38 8.56 2.11
C GLN A 30 -7.65 7.49 1.27
N LEU A 31 -6.31 7.51 1.26
CA LEU A 31 -5.53 6.47 0.60
C LEU A 31 -5.81 5.08 1.22
N LYS A 32 -5.86 4.97 2.56
CA LYS A 32 -6.22 3.71 3.22
C LYS A 32 -7.63 3.26 2.86
N GLU A 33 -8.61 4.17 2.86
CA GLU A 33 -10.00 3.84 2.49
C GLU A 33 -10.10 3.33 1.03
N ASN A 34 -9.33 3.94 0.12
CA ASN A 34 -9.25 3.48 -1.26
C ASN A 34 -8.59 2.09 -1.37
N ILE A 35 -7.57 1.81 -0.54
CA ILE A 35 -6.95 0.48 -0.47
C ILE A 35 -7.94 -0.56 0.06
N VAL A 36 -8.67 -0.27 1.14
CA VAL A 36 -9.73 -1.15 1.68
C VAL A 36 -10.76 -1.46 0.60
N SER A 37 -11.27 -0.42 -0.06
CA SER A 37 -12.27 -0.57 -1.12
C SER A 37 -11.76 -1.43 -2.27
N ALA A 38 -10.50 -1.27 -2.66
CA ALA A 38 -9.89 -2.08 -3.71
C ALA A 38 -9.74 -3.55 -3.29
N LEU A 39 -9.25 -3.83 -2.08
CA LEU A 39 -9.12 -5.20 -1.57
C LEU A 39 -10.47 -5.91 -1.42
N GLN A 40 -11.51 -5.18 -0.97
CA GLN A 40 -12.85 -5.73 -0.82
C GLN A 40 -13.52 -6.04 -2.16
N GLN A 41 -13.17 -5.32 -3.23
CA GLN A 41 -13.71 -5.58 -4.57
C GLN A 41 -13.26 -6.94 -5.14
N PHE A 42 -12.11 -7.45 -4.71
CA PHE A 42 -11.54 -8.70 -5.21
C PHE A 42 -11.41 -9.77 -4.11
N GLU A 43 -12.09 -9.58 -2.97
CA GLU A 43 -11.97 -10.41 -1.77
C GLU A 43 -12.07 -11.92 -2.03
N ASP A 44 -13.04 -12.36 -2.85
CA ASP A 44 -13.25 -13.79 -3.15
C ASP A 44 -12.07 -14.42 -3.91
N GLU A 45 -11.49 -13.69 -4.87
CA GLU A 45 -10.38 -14.18 -5.70
C GLU A 45 -9.03 -14.08 -4.95
N GLU A 46 -8.87 -13.03 -4.16
CA GLU A 46 -7.64 -12.75 -3.42
C GLU A 46 -7.49 -13.59 -2.15
N SER A 47 -8.60 -13.93 -1.49
CA SER A 47 -8.58 -14.87 -0.36
C SER A 47 -8.06 -16.23 -0.80
N ALA A 48 -8.38 -16.66 -2.02
CA ALA A 48 -7.82 -17.88 -2.61
C ALA A 48 -6.31 -17.75 -2.94
N ALA A 49 -5.81 -16.53 -3.11
CA ALA A 49 -4.40 -16.22 -3.30
C ALA A 49 -3.63 -16.00 -1.98
N GLY A 50 -4.28 -16.19 -0.84
CA GLY A 50 -3.68 -16.07 0.50
C GLY A 50 -3.70 -14.67 1.10
N VAL A 51 -4.32 -13.68 0.43
CA VAL A 51 -4.41 -12.31 0.96
C VAL A 51 -5.41 -12.28 2.13
N PRO A 52 -5.02 -11.77 3.31
CA PRO A 52 -5.91 -11.63 4.46
C PRO A 52 -7.11 -10.73 4.15
N ARG A 53 -8.27 -11.13 4.66
CA ARG A 53 -9.51 -10.36 4.54
C ARG A 53 -9.41 -9.06 5.33
N VAL A 54 -9.70 -7.93 4.69
CA VAL A 54 -9.73 -6.62 5.34
C VAL A 54 -11.16 -6.12 5.51
N SER A 55 -11.54 -5.78 6.74
CA SER A 55 -12.85 -5.19 7.03
C SER A 55 -12.75 -3.67 7.11
N ASP A 56 -11.65 -3.15 7.68
CA ASP A 56 -11.42 -1.74 7.93
C ASP A 56 -9.98 -1.31 7.63
N ALA A 57 -9.79 0.01 7.49
CA ALA A 57 -8.48 0.63 7.38
C ALA A 57 -7.56 0.33 8.58
N GLY A 58 -8.08 -0.11 9.73
CA GLY A 58 -7.33 -0.55 10.89
C GLY A 58 -6.71 -1.95 10.80
N ASP A 59 -7.11 -2.78 9.84
CA ASP A 59 -6.65 -4.17 9.72
C ASP A 59 -5.27 -4.31 9.07
N PHE A 60 -4.72 -3.23 8.53
CA PHE A 60 -3.40 -3.23 7.91
C PHE A 60 -2.68 -1.91 8.09
N GLU A 61 -1.36 -1.93 7.88
CA GLU A 61 -0.52 -0.74 7.82
C GLU A 61 0.19 -0.65 6.48
N VAL A 62 0.26 0.58 5.95
CA VAL A 62 0.95 0.86 4.69
C VAL A 62 2.43 1.05 4.98
N CYS A 63 3.28 0.39 4.21
CA CYS A 63 4.72 0.35 4.37
C CYS A 63 5.43 0.83 3.10
N ARG A 64 6.64 1.36 3.28
CA ARG A 64 7.56 1.71 2.22
C ARG A 64 8.81 0.84 2.32
N LEU A 65 9.27 0.30 1.20
CA LEU A 65 10.54 -0.41 1.15
C LEU A 65 11.69 0.60 1.05
N ASN A 66 12.63 0.51 1.98
CA ASN A 66 13.92 1.15 1.83
C ASN A 66 14.81 0.24 0.97
N VAL A 67 15.08 0.65 -0.26
CA VAL A 67 15.85 -0.16 -1.23
C VAL A 67 17.29 -0.43 -0.79
N THR A 68 17.88 0.48 -0.01
CA THR A 68 19.26 0.38 0.48
C THR A 68 19.38 -0.60 1.63
N THR A 69 18.45 -0.55 2.60
CA THR A 69 18.48 -1.43 3.78
C THR A 69 17.67 -2.70 3.60
N LYS A 70 16.89 -2.80 2.51
CA LYS A 70 15.90 -3.87 2.24
C LYS A 70 14.88 -4.05 3.37
N LYS A 71 14.65 -2.99 4.17
CA LYS A 71 13.68 -2.99 5.27
C LYS A 71 12.42 -2.24 4.92
N TYR A 72 11.29 -2.75 5.38
CA TYR A 72 10.00 -2.07 5.29
C TYR A 72 9.82 -1.13 6.48
N SER A 73 9.42 0.11 6.21
CA SER A 73 9.10 1.10 7.23
C SER A 73 7.63 1.50 7.09
N ILE A 74 6.91 1.50 8.21
CA ILE A 74 5.50 1.87 8.25
C ILE A 74 5.38 3.37 7.95
N ILE A 75 4.50 3.70 7.01
CA ILE A 75 4.03 5.06 6.79
C ILE A 75 2.89 5.26 7.78
N SER A 76 3.03 6.22 8.70
CA SER A 76 1.96 6.52 9.64
C SER A 76 0.78 7.13 8.88
N THR A 77 -0.22 6.30 8.56
CA THR A 77 -1.43 6.70 7.82
C THR A 77 -2.64 6.93 8.72
N SER A 78 -2.47 6.76 10.04
CA SER A 78 -3.54 6.75 11.05
C SER A 78 -3.42 7.94 12.02
N GLY A 79 -4.51 8.27 12.72
CA GLY A 79 -4.53 9.32 13.75
C GLY A 79 -4.28 10.72 13.20
N ALA A 80 -3.35 11.46 13.80
CA ALA A 80 -3.00 12.82 13.36
C ALA A 80 -2.46 12.87 11.92
N ASN A 81 -1.75 11.82 11.51
CA ASN A 81 -1.15 11.72 10.18
C ASN A 81 -2.17 11.35 9.08
N ALA A 82 -3.37 10.89 9.44
CA ALA A 82 -4.42 10.61 8.47
C ALA A 82 -4.88 11.86 7.70
N LYS A 83 -4.61 13.06 8.25
CA LYS A 83 -4.89 14.36 7.62
C LYS A 83 -3.74 14.87 6.75
N THR A 84 -2.57 14.24 6.83
CA THR A 84 -1.42 14.58 6.00
C THR A 84 -1.76 14.29 4.55
N THR A 85 -1.48 15.26 3.68
CA THR A 85 -1.74 15.10 2.24
C THR A 85 -0.71 14.18 1.61
N ILE A 86 -1.07 13.54 0.50
CA ILE A 86 -0.15 12.69 -0.27
C ILE A 86 1.14 13.46 -0.63
N LYS A 87 1.01 14.74 -0.99
CA LYS A 87 2.14 15.62 -1.29
C LYS A 87 3.05 15.85 -0.08
N ASP A 88 2.47 16.15 1.08
CA ASP A 88 3.23 16.42 2.31
C ASP A 88 3.88 15.15 2.88
N ALA A 89 3.24 14.00 2.68
CA ALA A 89 3.79 12.68 3.01
C ALA A 89 5.00 12.28 2.13
N GLY A 90 5.32 13.05 1.08
CA GLY A 90 6.46 12.78 0.20
C GLY A 90 6.30 11.50 -0.64
N LEU A 91 5.05 11.07 -0.89
CA LEU A 91 4.74 9.98 -1.79
C LEU A 91 5.04 10.41 -3.23
N LYS A 92 5.91 9.66 -3.91
CA LYS A 92 6.25 9.93 -5.31
C LYS A 92 5.23 9.30 -6.27
N ALA A 93 5.20 9.79 -7.50
CA ALA A 93 4.44 9.14 -8.55
C ALA A 93 5.01 7.74 -8.83
N TRP A 94 4.11 6.77 -9.01
CA TRP A 94 4.41 5.34 -9.18
C TRP A 94 5.18 4.72 -8.01
N GLU A 95 5.08 5.31 -6.82
CA GLU A 95 5.75 4.77 -5.64
C GLU A 95 5.17 3.40 -5.26
N LYS A 96 6.08 2.46 -4.98
CA LYS A 96 5.74 1.11 -4.51
C LYS A 96 5.48 1.15 -3.00
N LEU A 97 4.23 0.93 -2.64
CA LEU A 97 3.74 0.76 -1.29
C LEU A 97 3.47 -0.70 -1.03
N PHE A 98 3.58 -1.10 0.23
CA PHE A 98 3.47 -2.48 0.67
C PHE A 98 2.48 -2.56 1.83
N LEU A 99 1.77 -3.67 1.98
CA LEU A 99 0.83 -3.86 3.09
C LEU A 99 1.38 -4.85 4.10
N ARG A 100 1.19 -4.53 5.39
CA ARG A 100 1.30 -5.47 6.50
C ARG A 100 -0.08 -5.63 7.11
N PHE A 101 -0.62 -6.84 7.07
CA PHE A 101 -1.92 -7.12 7.70
C PHE A 101 -1.72 -7.45 9.18
N LYS A 102 -2.78 -7.25 9.94
CA LYS A 102 -2.88 -7.76 11.30
C LYS A 102 -3.36 -9.21 11.28
N ASP A 103 -2.76 -10.03 12.13
CA ASP A 103 -3.26 -11.38 12.41
C ASP A 103 -4.47 -11.36 13.36
N GLU A 104 -5.03 -12.55 13.64
CA GLU A 104 -6.19 -12.73 14.53
C GLU A 104 -5.94 -12.25 15.97
N GLU A 105 -4.68 -12.21 16.41
CA GLU A 105 -4.27 -11.70 17.72
C GLU A 105 -4.01 -10.17 17.68
N GLY A 106 -4.13 -9.56 16.50
CA GLY A 106 -3.96 -8.13 16.27
C GLY A 106 -2.52 -7.69 16.07
N ASN A 107 -1.56 -8.62 15.96
CA ASN A 107 -0.16 -8.26 15.71
C ASN A 107 0.07 -8.01 14.22
N LEU A 108 1.01 -7.11 13.91
CA LEU A 108 1.36 -6.81 12.52
C LEU A 108 2.27 -7.92 11.98
N ALA A 109 1.77 -8.67 11.01
CA ALA A 109 2.55 -9.64 10.26
C ALA A 109 3.65 -8.93 9.44
N GLU A 110 4.65 -9.71 9.01
CA GLU A 110 5.65 -9.21 8.08
C GLU A 110 5.03 -8.89 6.71
N VAL A 111 5.74 -8.09 5.90
CA VAL A 111 5.27 -7.83 4.53
C VAL A 111 5.44 -9.13 3.74
N GLU A 112 4.32 -9.72 3.37
CA GLU A 112 4.31 -10.81 2.41
C GLU A 112 4.15 -10.20 1.01
N VAL A 113 5.17 -10.36 0.17
CA VAL A 113 5.10 -10.08 -1.26
C VAL A 113 5.88 -11.13 -2.03
N ASP A 114 5.24 -11.65 -3.06
CA ASP A 114 5.88 -12.42 -4.10
C ASP A 114 6.31 -11.41 -5.16
N ILE A 115 7.57 -10.99 -5.10
CA ILE A 115 8.16 -10.23 -6.19
C ILE A 115 8.53 -11.28 -7.22
N PRO A 116 7.83 -11.35 -8.38
CA PRO A 116 8.22 -12.29 -9.41
C PRO A 116 9.71 -12.06 -9.69
N PRO A 117 10.51 -13.13 -9.80
CA PRO A 117 11.92 -12.98 -10.13
C PRO A 117 11.96 -12.16 -11.40
N LEU A 118 12.49 -10.94 -11.29
CA LEU A 118 12.98 -10.26 -12.47
C LEU A 118 14.02 -11.23 -13.01
N LEU A 119 13.79 -11.79 -14.20
CA LEU A 119 14.89 -12.36 -14.99
C LEU A 119 16.03 -11.37 -14.83
N ASP A 120 17.11 -11.81 -14.19
CA ASP A 120 18.20 -10.96 -13.75
C ASP A 120 18.47 -9.91 -14.83
N GLU A 121 18.27 -8.62 -14.49
CA GLU A 121 18.95 -7.54 -15.20
C GLU A 121 20.44 -7.58 -14.78
N ASP A 122 21.07 -8.77 -14.86
CA ASP A 122 22.50 -8.92 -15.03
C ASP A 122 22.79 -8.47 -16.49
N GLU A 123 22.77 -7.15 -16.68
CA GLU A 123 23.72 -6.54 -17.59
C GLU A 123 25.07 -6.52 -16.89
N ASP A 124 25.85 -7.61 -17.04
CA ASP A 124 27.29 -7.60 -17.39
C ASP A 124 27.76 -9.01 -17.82
#